data_AF-A0A813GDT2-F1
#
_entry.id   AF-A0A813GDT2-F1
#
_cell.length_a   1.000
_cell.length_b   1.000
_cell.length_c   1.000
_cell.angle_alpha   90.00
_cell.angle_beta   90.00
_cell.angle_gamma   90.00
#
_symmetry.space_group_name_H-M   'P 1'
#
loop_
_entity.id
_entity.type
_entity.pdbx_description
1 polymer ?
#
loop_
_entity_poly.entity_id
_entity_poly.type
_entity_poly.pdbx_seq_one_letter_code
_entity_poly.pdbx_strand_id
1 'polypeptide(L)'
;MEARDRARISAGLEMLRYAKVAQMPEEEPATRTLVGLELQAAIDSSCELELKQALMSAQQYDRTSSPLYKRAREVLDAILEQKRVDQIARQLGEASSRGDLATVHALLQAGARTSGPLEKFAERPEFAQAKALLAKSVRQSLQKAVATCDRKAARQACSEAVRYGLCELPEYKRLVDLRKQLVLQNIEEAAARKEQENLRAKLQEAIEDPDLELEHLREEPGFRGGLKVYRDLLSLPPYFEDEQVLESVSKRHSVKREELLSDALCQAFQELMDKTYRKVRTKDRRGEIPKRLLVKEVLVVKNSSNFVEYLRRREEIRQQLETDKGVPPSVVVNDLNGTQACKTLANLARGQPFHSVWRDAQGVSADPIDTKINEFYLFHGTGPEAATAITEGDFRMDLAGSNAGTLYGRGIYFSESTGKSDEYSRQDSRGLCPVLVCRVTLGRILYTDEEYPDTRQLVRSCVAGNTHSVLGDREKIRNTFRELIVFDSDQAYPEFIVWYAREF
;
A
#
# COMPACT_ATOMS: atom_id res chain seq x y z
N MET A 1 -12.87 -23.78 -68.13
CA MET A 1 -14.05 -23.00 -68.56
C MET A 1 -13.60 -21.56 -68.67
N GLU A 2 -13.70 -20.99 -69.86
CA GLU A 2 -12.72 -20.04 -70.39
C GLU A 2 -13.03 -18.58 -69.99
N ALA A 3 -12.03 -17.70 -70.04
CA ALA A 3 -12.21 -16.25 -69.91
C ALA A 3 -13.30 -15.69 -70.85
N ARG A 4 -13.54 -16.38 -71.99
CA ARG A 4 -14.63 -16.11 -72.93
C ARG A 4 -16.03 -16.29 -72.32
N ASP A 5 -16.23 -17.27 -71.45
CA ASP A 5 -17.53 -17.53 -70.82
C ASP A 5 -17.83 -16.47 -69.75
N ARG A 6 -16.81 -16.06 -68.99
CA ARG A 6 -16.90 -14.95 -68.00
C ARG A 6 -17.27 -13.63 -68.68
N ALA A 7 -16.60 -13.29 -69.79
CA ALA A 7 -16.87 -12.05 -70.53
C ALA A 7 -18.28 -12.04 -71.14
N ARG A 8 -18.76 -13.18 -71.65
CA ARG A 8 -20.11 -13.33 -72.18
C ARG A 8 -21.19 -13.18 -71.11
N ILE A 9 -21.00 -13.81 -69.94
CA ILE A 9 -21.96 -13.71 -68.82
C ILE A 9 -21.98 -12.28 -68.26
N SER A 10 -20.82 -11.62 -68.12
CA SER A 10 -20.73 -10.22 -67.68
C SER A 10 -21.44 -9.26 -68.64
N ALA A 11 -21.16 -9.36 -69.95
CA ALA A 11 -21.80 -8.52 -70.97
C ALA A 11 -23.33 -8.74 -71.03
N GLY A 12 -23.80 -9.98 -70.86
CA GLY A 12 -25.22 -10.30 -70.78
C GLY A 12 -25.91 -9.67 -69.56
N LEU A 13 -25.26 -9.70 -68.39
CA LEU A 13 -25.76 -9.07 -67.16
C LEU A 13 -25.77 -7.53 -67.25
N GLU A 14 -24.75 -6.91 -67.86
CA GLU A 14 -24.75 -5.46 -68.11
C GLU A 14 -25.92 -5.05 -69.01
N MET A 15 -26.16 -5.77 -70.11
CA MET A 15 -27.28 -5.47 -71.00
C MET A 15 -28.64 -5.57 -70.30
N LEU A 16 -28.83 -6.58 -69.44
CA LEU A 16 -30.05 -6.75 -68.64
C LEU A 16 -30.27 -5.56 -67.68
N ARG A 17 -29.21 -5.07 -67.04
CA ARG A 17 -29.28 -3.91 -66.13
C ARG A 17 -29.53 -2.59 -66.86
N TYR A 18 -28.90 -2.39 -68.01
CA TYR A 18 -29.13 -1.21 -68.87
C TYR A 18 -30.57 -1.15 -69.39
N ALA A 19 -31.19 -2.30 -69.65
CA ALA A 19 -32.57 -2.36 -70.13
C ALA A 19 -33.64 -2.04 -69.06
N LYS A 20 -33.25 -1.79 -67.79
CA LYS A 20 -34.16 -1.59 -66.64
C LYS A 20 -35.19 -2.72 -66.45
N VAL A 21 -34.92 -3.92 -66.95
CA VAL A 21 -35.77 -5.10 -66.75
C VAL A 21 -35.43 -5.68 -65.39
N ALA A 22 -36.07 -5.20 -64.33
CA ALA A 22 -35.81 -5.66 -62.97
C ALA A 22 -36.35 -7.09 -62.75
N GLN A 23 -35.54 -7.96 -62.14
CA GLN A 23 -35.94 -9.24 -61.52
C GLN A 23 -36.34 -10.37 -62.48
N MET A 24 -35.59 -10.59 -63.56
CA MET A 24 -35.73 -11.83 -64.33
C MET A 24 -35.20 -13.04 -63.52
N PRO A 25 -35.89 -14.20 -63.51
CA PRO A 25 -35.49 -15.39 -62.76
C PRO A 25 -34.05 -15.86 -63.05
N GLU A 26 -33.53 -15.56 -64.24
CA GLU A 26 -32.21 -15.97 -64.73
C GLU A 26 -31.06 -15.05 -64.28
N GLU A 27 -31.35 -13.86 -63.75
CA GLU A 27 -30.34 -12.88 -63.33
C GLU A 27 -29.57 -13.36 -62.08
N GLU A 28 -30.26 -13.95 -61.10
CA GLU A 28 -29.65 -14.42 -59.86
C GLU A 28 -28.70 -15.63 -60.07
N PRO A 29 -29.08 -16.66 -60.86
CA PRO A 29 -28.17 -17.76 -61.23
C PRO A 29 -26.97 -17.31 -62.07
N ALA A 30 -27.15 -16.38 -63.00
CA ALA A 30 -26.07 -15.84 -63.82
C ALA A 30 -25.07 -15.03 -62.98
N THR A 31 -25.57 -14.18 -62.07
CA THR A 31 -24.74 -13.41 -61.13
C THR A 31 -23.97 -14.34 -60.19
N ARG A 32 -24.61 -15.40 -59.67
CA ARG A 32 -23.96 -16.42 -58.82
C ARG A 32 -22.82 -17.13 -59.55
N THR A 33 -23.06 -17.52 -60.80
CA THR A 33 -22.06 -18.20 -61.64
C THR A 33 -20.90 -17.27 -61.97
N LEU A 34 -21.20 -16.01 -62.33
CA LEU A 34 -20.17 -15.01 -62.62
C LEU A 34 -19.26 -14.80 -61.41
N VAL A 35 -19.82 -14.42 -60.25
CA VAL A 35 -19.06 -14.17 -59.00
C VAL A 35 -18.23 -15.40 -58.59
N GLY A 36 -18.78 -16.61 -58.76
CA GLY A 36 -18.04 -17.85 -58.51
C GLY A 36 -16.81 -18.02 -59.41
N LEU A 37 -16.95 -17.71 -60.71
CA LEU A 37 -15.84 -17.73 -61.66
C LEU A 37 -14.80 -16.64 -61.37
N GLU A 38 -15.23 -15.45 -60.94
CA GLU A 38 -14.30 -14.36 -60.58
C GLU A 38 -13.48 -14.71 -59.33
N LEU A 39 -14.13 -15.26 -58.30
CA LEU A 39 -13.47 -15.69 -57.07
C LEU A 39 -12.48 -16.83 -57.34
N GLN A 40 -12.86 -17.83 -58.14
CA GLN A 40 -11.96 -18.93 -58.49
C GLN A 40 -10.75 -18.44 -59.29
N ALA A 41 -10.98 -17.60 -60.31
CA ALA A 41 -9.88 -17.05 -61.11
C ALA A 41 -8.91 -16.20 -60.26
N ALA A 42 -9.44 -15.42 -59.31
CA ALA A 42 -8.62 -14.62 -58.39
C ALA A 42 -7.84 -15.48 -57.39
N ILE A 43 -8.41 -16.59 -56.92
CA ILE A 43 -7.70 -17.60 -56.11
C ILE A 43 -6.55 -18.19 -56.92
N ASP A 44 -6.82 -18.62 -58.15
CA ASP A 44 -5.84 -19.28 -59.02
C ASP A 44 -4.69 -18.34 -59.41
N SER A 45 -4.98 -17.05 -59.65
CA SER A 45 -3.95 -16.05 -59.95
C SER A 45 -3.15 -15.62 -58.73
N SER A 46 -3.71 -15.78 -57.52
CA SER A 46 -3.13 -15.29 -56.27
C SER A 46 -2.70 -13.81 -56.35
N CYS A 47 -3.38 -13.03 -57.18
CA CYS A 47 -3.09 -11.61 -57.37
C CYS A 47 -3.89 -10.78 -56.35
N GLU A 48 -3.21 -9.97 -55.53
CA GLU A 48 -3.84 -9.16 -54.47
C GLU A 48 -4.96 -8.26 -55.00
N LEU A 49 -4.73 -7.60 -56.15
CA LEU A 49 -5.68 -6.67 -56.75
C LEU A 49 -6.94 -7.42 -57.23
N GLU A 50 -6.74 -8.56 -57.88
CA GLU A 50 -7.83 -9.39 -58.41
C GLU A 50 -8.65 -10.02 -57.27
N LEU A 51 -8.00 -10.46 -56.19
CA LEU A 51 -8.67 -10.96 -54.97
C LEU A 51 -9.51 -9.87 -54.30
N LYS A 52 -8.97 -8.65 -54.15
CA LYS A 52 -9.73 -7.51 -53.60
C LYS A 52 -10.94 -7.18 -54.47
N GLN A 53 -10.77 -7.13 -55.79
CA GLN A 53 -11.86 -6.87 -56.74
C GLN A 53 -12.93 -7.96 -56.69
N ALA A 54 -12.53 -9.24 -56.68
CA ALA A 54 -13.46 -10.36 -56.62
C ALA A 54 -14.22 -10.45 -55.28
N LEU A 55 -13.57 -10.14 -54.15
CA LEU A 55 -14.21 -10.08 -52.83
C LEU A 55 -15.21 -8.90 -52.73
N MET A 56 -14.88 -7.73 -53.29
CA MET A 56 -15.83 -6.60 -53.37
C MET A 56 -17.03 -6.93 -54.25
N SER A 57 -16.81 -7.54 -55.42
CA SER A 57 -17.88 -8.03 -56.31
C SER A 57 -18.80 -9.00 -55.55
N ALA A 58 -18.24 -9.97 -54.83
CA ALA A 58 -19.01 -10.92 -54.03
C ALA A 58 -19.80 -10.28 -52.87
N GLN A 59 -19.28 -9.22 -52.24
CA GLN A 59 -20.01 -8.44 -51.23
C GLN A 59 -21.19 -7.66 -51.83
N GLN A 60 -20.99 -7.05 -52.99
CA GLN A 60 -22.02 -6.28 -53.69
C GLN A 60 -23.26 -7.12 -54.04
N TYR A 61 -23.06 -8.43 -54.27
CA TYR A 61 -24.15 -9.38 -54.58
C TYR A 61 -24.52 -10.30 -53.42
N ASP A 62 -24.16 -9.95 -52.18
CA ASP A 62 -24.49 -10.69 -50.96
C ASP A 62 -24.08 -12.19 -50.99
N ARG A 63 -22.92 -12.48 -51.58
CA ARG A 63 -22.35 -13.84 -51.71
C ARG A 63 -21.22 -14.14 -50.71
N THR A 64 -21.24 -13.47 -49.57
CA THR A 64 -20.21 -13.58 -48.51
C THR A 64 -20.19 -14.95 -47.82
N SER A 65 -21.28 -15.72 -47.89
CA SER A 65 -21.40 -17.06 -47.31
C SER A 65 -20.76 -18.19 -48.15
N SER A 66 -20.31 -17.88 -49.37
CA SER A 66 -19.75 -18.88 -50.30
C SER A 66 -18.42 -19.48 -49.79
N PRO A 67 -18.19 -20.80 -49.96
CA PRO A 67 -16.89 -21.42 -49.68
C PRO A 67 -15.72 -20.75 -50.44
N LEU A 68 -15.97 -20.34 -51.69
CA LEU A 68 -14.98 -19.63 -52.52
C LEU A 68 -14.66 -18.24 -51.96
N TYR A 69 -15.65 -17.55 -51.38
CA TYR A 69 -15.43 -16.26 -50.73
C TYR A 69 -14.51 -16.40 -49.51
N LYS A 70 -14.78 -17.40 -48.65
CA LYS A 70 -13.91 -17.71 -47.51
C LYS A 70 -12.50 -18.05 -47.97
N ARG A 71 -12.37 -18.90 -49.00
CA ARG A 71 -11.07 -19.29 -49.54
C ARG A 71 -10.29 -18.14 -50.16
N ALA A 72 -10.94 -17.28 -50.96
CA ALA A 72 -10.31 -16.09 -51.53
C ALA A 72 -9.83 -15.13 -50.44
N ARG A 73 -10.60 -15.00 -49.34
CA ARG A 73 -10.21 -14.19 -48.20
C ARG A 73 -9.01 -14.76 -47.46
N GLU A 74 -8.98 -16.07 -47.21
CA GLU A 74 -7.81 -16.77 -46.65
C GLU A 74 -6.54 -16.55 -47.49
N VAL A 75 -6.65 -16.64 -48.82
CA VAL A 75 -5.52 -16.41 -49.73
C VAL A 75 -5.06 -14.95 -49.69
N LEU A 76 -5.99 -13.99 -49.73
CA LEU A 76 -5.66 -12.57 -49.63
C LEU A 76 -4.99 -12.24 -48.29
N ASP A 77 -5.54 -12.74 -47.18
CA ASP A 77 -5.00 -12.54 -45.84
C ASP A 77 -3.58 -13.12 -45.75
N ALA A 78 -3.32 -14.29 -46.35
CA ALA A 78 -1.98 -14.88 -46.42
C ALA A 78 -0.98 -14.02 -47.23
N ILE A 79 -1.40 -13.43 -48.35
CA ILE A 79 -0.55 -12.54 -49.16
C ILE A 79 -0.21 -11.25 -48.40
N LEU A 80 -1.21 -10.64 -47.77
CA LEU A 80 -1.03 -9.41 -46.99
C LEU A 80 -0.11 -9.64 -45.79
N GLU A 81 -0.26 -10.79 -45.12
CA GLU A 81 0.60 -11.17 -44.01
C GLU A 81 2.05 -11.40 -44.48
N GLN A 82 2.24 -12.06 -45.62
CA GLN A 82 3.58 -12.27 -46.21
C GLN A 82 4.26 -10.94 -46.53
N LYS A 83 3.55 -10.00 -47.17
CA LYS A 83 4.08 -8.65 -47.46
C LYS A 83 4.45 -7.89 -46.19
N ARG A 84 3.63 -8.01 -45.14
CA ARG A 84 3.90 -7.38 -43.84
C ARG A 84 5.16 -7.95 -43.20
N VAL A 85 5.32 -9.28 -43.22
CA VAL A 85 6.53 -9.97 -42.74
C VAL A 85 7.77 -9.51 -43.51
N ASP A 86 7.72 -9.46 -44.84
CA ASP A 86 8.85 -9.02 -45.67
C ASP A 86 9.19 -7.54 -45.44
N GLN A 87 8.18 -6.69 -45.23
CA GLN A 87 8.38 -5.29 -44.87
C GLN A 87 9.09 -5.14 -43.52
N ILE A 88 8.64 -5.88 -42.50
CA ILE A 88 9.27 -5.87 -41.17
C ILE A 88 10.71 -6.38 -41.26
N ALA A 89 10.97 -7.47 -41.98
CA ALA A 89 12.31 -8.02 -42.15
C ALA A 89 13.27 -7.03 -42.82
N ARG A 90 12.82 -6.33 -43.88
CA ARG A 90 13.61 -5.28 -44.54
C ARG A 90 13.94 -4.13 -43.58
N GLN A 91 12.93 -3.62 -42.88
CA GLN A 91 13.12 -2.55 -41.89
C GLN A 91 14.06 -2.99 -40.75
N LEU A 92 14.01 -4.27 -40.36
CA LEU A 92 14.86 -4.84 -39.33
C LEU A 92 16.33 -4.89 -39.77
N GLY A 93 16.58 -5.28 -41.02
CA GLY A 93 17.92 -5.22 -41.62
C GLY A 93 18.48 -3.80 -41.72
N GLU A 94 17.66 -2.85 -42.17
CA GLU A 94 18.01 -1.41 -42.23
C GLU A 94 18.26 -0.79 -40.85
N ALA A 95 17.53 -1.21 -39.82
CA ALA A 95 17.74 -0.75 -38.45
C ALA A 95 19.01 -1.37 -37.83
N SER A 96 19.25 -2.66 -38.11
CA SER A 96 20.42 -3.41 -37.64
C SER A 96 21.72 -2.87 -38.23
N SER A 97 21.75 -2.51 -39.52
CA SER A 97 22.92 -1.91 -40.16
C SER A 97 23.26 -0.51 -39.62
N ARG A 98 22.24 0.25 -39.19
CA ARG A 98 22.41 1.56 -38.53
C ARG A 98 22.73 1.45 -37.03
N GLY A 99 22.60 0.28 -36.43
CA GLY A 99 22.79 0.08 -34.99
C GLY A 99 21.69 0.70 -34.11
N ASP A 100 20.49 0.95 -34.67
CA ASP A 100 19.37 1.51 -33.91
C ASP A 100 18.64 0.42 -33.11
N LEU A 101 19.15 0.15 -31.91
CA LEU A 101 18.66 -0.92 -31.03
C LEU A 101 17.18 -0.74 -30.62
N ALA A 102 16.72 0.50 -30.45
CA ALA A 102 15.35 0.78 -30.03
C ALA A 102 14.37 0.41 -31.14
N THR A 103 14.66 0.80 -32.37
CA THR A 103 13.87 0.43 -33.56
C THR A 103 13.95 -1.07 -33.82
N VAL A 104 15.12 -1.70 -33.66
CA VAL A 104 15.27 -3.16 -33.78
C VAL A 104 14.35 -3.88 -32.78
N HIS A 105 14.35 -3.50 -31.50
CA HIS A 105 13.48 -4.11 -30.51
C HIS A 105 11.99 -3.92 -30.83
N ALA A 106 11.59 -2.72 -31.23
CA ALA A 106 10.19 -2.43 -31.59
C ALA A 106 9.72 -3.30 -32.78
N LEU A 107 10.57 -3.50 -33.78
CA LEU A 107 10.27 -4.34 -34.94
C LEU A 107 10.21 -5.83 -34.59
N LEU A 108 11.08 -6.31 -33.70
CA LEU A 108 11.01 -7.69 -33.19
C LEU A 108 9.70 -7.95 -32.44
N GLN A 109 9.26 -7.01 -31.60
CA GLN A 109 7.98 -7.09 -30.90
C GLN A 109 6.79 -7.02 -31.86
N ALA A 110 6.85 -6.16 -32.88
CA ALA A 110 5.81 -6.06 -33.90
C ALA A 110 5.69 -7.37 -34.71
N GLY A 111 6.82 -7.98 -35.08
CA GLY A 111 6.85 -9.25 -35.79
C GLY A 111 6.42 -10.47 -34.95
N ALA A 112 6.61 -10.42 -33.63
CA ALA A 112 6.08 -11.44 -32.72
C ALA A 112 4.54 -11.36 -32.54
N ARG A 113 3.91 -10.21 -32.86
CA ARG A 113 2.45 -9.99 -32.74
C ARG A 113 1.69 -10.25 -34.05
N THR A 114 2.38 -10.50 -35.15
CA THR A 114 1.75 -10.81 -36.45
C THR A 114 1.04 -12.16 -36.38
N SER A 115 -0.23 -12.16 -36.76
CA SER A 115 -1.22 -13.22 -36.50
C SER A 115 -1.17 -14.40 -37.50
N GLY A 116 0.00 -14.69 -38.06
CA GLY A 116 0.29 -15.94 -38.76
C GLY A 116 0.96 -16.99 -37.85
N PRO A 117 1.32 -18.19 -38.36
CA PRO A 117 2.17 -19.09 -37.59
C PRO A 117 3.51 -18.38 -37.35
N LEU A 118 3.75 -18.01 -36.09
CA LEU A 118 4.98 -17.39 -35.53
C LEU A 118 6.28 -17.98 -36.11
N GLU A 119 6.24 -19.25 -36.51
CA GLU A 119 7.32 -20.02 -37.15
C GLU A 119 7.90 -19.30 -38.38
N LYS A 120 7.08 -18.70 -39.27
CA LYS A 120 7.58 -18.13 -40.54
C LYS A 120 8.41 -16.84 -40.38
N PHE A 121 8.16 -16.06 -39.33
CA PHE A 121 8.93 -14.83 -39.07
C PHE A 121 10.19 -15.12 -38.26
N ALA A 122 10.10 -16.02 -37.27
CA ALA A 122 11.23 -16.41 -36.43
C ALA A 122 12.33 -17.17 -37.21
N GLU A 123 11.97 -17.85 -38.29
CA GLU A 123 12.90 -18.57 -39.19
C GLU A 123 13.71 -17.65 -40.11
N ARG A 124 13.37 -16.36 -40.21
CA ARG A 124 14.08 -15.42 -41.10
C ARG A 124 15.48 -15.10 -40.56
N PRO A 125 16.51 -15.05 -41.43
CA PRO A 125 17.88 -14.75 -41.01
C PRO A 125 18.00 -13.35 -40.39
N GLU A 126 17.23 -12.37 -40.86
CA GLU A 126 17.20 -11.01 -40.33
C GLU A 126 16.75 -10.99 -38.86
N PHE A 127 15.80 -11.86 -38.49
CA PHE A 127 15.30 -11.98 -37.12
C PHE A 127 16.38 -12.51 -36.17
N ALA A 128 17.04 -13.60 -36.57
CA ALA A 128 18.14 -14.18 -35.80
C ALA A 128 19.32 -13.20 -35.65
N GLN A 129 19.68 -12.51 -36.73
CA GLN A 129 20.75 -11.50 -36.74
C GLN A 129 20.43 -10.31 -35.83
N ALA A 130 19.21 -9.78 -35.91
CA ALA A 130 18.76 -8.67 -35.07
C ALA A 130 18.76 -9.03 -33.58
N LYS A 131 18.26 -10.23 -33.23
CA LYS A 131 18.29 -10.74 -31.85
C LYS A 131 19.72 -10.90 -31.35
N ALA A 132 20.62 -11.44 -32.19
CA ALA A 132 22.03 -11.60 -31.88
C ALA A 132 22.73 -10.23 -31.69
N LEU A 133 22.38 -9.22 -32.49
CA LEU A 133 22.92 -7.86 -32.39
C LEU A 133 22.50 -7.20 -31.08
N LEU A 134 21.22 -7.26 -30.71
CA LEU A 134 20.74 -6.76 -29.41
C LEU A 134 21.46 -7.44 -28.25
N ALA A 135 21.50 -8.77 -28.26
CA ALA A 135 22.17 -9.54 -27.21
C ALA A 135 23.67 -9.20 -27.11
N LYS A 136 24.36 -9.05 -28.25
CA LYS A 136 25.77 -8.66 -28.29
C LYS A 136 25.99 -7.26 -27.70
N SER A 137 25.16 -6.30 -28.07
CA SER A 137 25.28 -4.91 -27.59
C SER A 137 25.05 -4.83 -26.09
N VAL A 138 23.97 -5.44 -25.58
CA VAL A 138 23.66 -5.46 -24.14
C VAL A 138 24.75 -6.19 -23.36
N ARG A 139 25.25 -7.32 -23.88
CA ARG A 139 26.37 -8.04 -23.26
C ARG A 139 27.61 -7.15 -23.13
N GLN A 140 27.97 -6.40 -24.17
CA GLN A 140 29.11 -5.49 -24.13
C GLN A 140 28.92 -4.38 -23.09
N SER A 141 27.72 -3.80 -23.00
CA SER A 141 27.37 -2.82 -21.97
C SER A 141 27.51 -3.41 -20.56
N LEU A 142 26.97 -4.61 -20.32
CA LEU A 142 27.06 -5.31 -19.03
C LEU A 142 28.50 -5.64 -18.65
N GLN A 143 29.29 -6.19 -19.59
CA GLN A 143 30.70 -6.51 -19.36
C GLN A 143 31.52 -5.25 -19.03
N LYS A 144 31.27 -4.15 -19.74
CA LYS A 144 31.92 -2.87 -19.46
C LYS A 144 31.53 -2.34 -18.08
N ALA A 145 30.27 -2.44 -17.69
CA ALA A 145 29.82 -2.04 -16.36
C ALA A 145 30.50 -2.84 -15.25
N VAL A 146 30.61 -4.18 -15.40
CA VAL A 146 31.34 -5.03 -14.46
C VAL A 146 32.83 -4.66 -14.40
N ALA A 147 33.47 -4.43 -15.55
CA ALA A 147 34.91 -4.13 -15.61
C ALA A 147 35.27 -2.75 -15.04
N THR A 148 34.37 -1.78 -15.13
CA THR A 148 34.62 -0.39 -14.68
C THR A 148 34.15 -0.12 -13.25
N CYS A 149 33.41 -1.05 -12.63
CA CYS A 149 32.76 -0.87 -11.33
C CYS A 149 31.89 0.41 -11.23
N ASP A 150 31.42 0.94 -12.37
CA ASP A 150 30.59 2.15 -12.42
C ASP A 150 29.13 1.80 -12.15
N ARG A 151 28.61 2.29 -11.01
CA ARG A 151 27.22 2.08 -10.57
C ARG A 151 26.18 2.63 -11.56
N LYS A 152 26.46 3.77 -12.19
CA LYS A 152 25.53 4.39 -13.13
C LYS A 152 25.49 3.60 -14.43
N ALA A 153 26.67 3.17 -14.91
CA ALA A 153 26.76 2.30 -16.08
C ALA A 153 26.09 0.94 -15.84
N ALA A 154 26.25 0.36 -14.65
CA ALA A 154 25.59 -0.88 -14.24
C ALA A 154 24.06 -0.78 -14.25
N ARG A 155 23.50 0.27 -13.64
CA ARG A 155 22.04 0.52 -13.65
C ARG A 155 21.51 0.70 -15.06
N GLN A 156 22.22 1.46 -15.90
CA GLN A 156 21.82 1.65 -17.30
C GLN A 156 21.85 0.33 -18.08
N ALA A 157 22.90 -0.48 -17.93
CA ALA A 157 23.04 -1.76 -18.63
C ALA A 157 21.97 -2.78 -18.19
N CYS A 158 21.63 -2.84 -16.90
CA CYS A 158 20.52 -3.65 -16.39
C CYS A 158 19.17 -3.18 -16.95
N SER A 159 18.91 -1.87 -16.95
CA SER A 159 17.68 -1.30 -17.50
C SER A 159 17.54 -1.60 -19.01
N GLU A 160 18.63 -1.53 -19.78
CA GLU A 160 18.64 -1.94 -21.18
C GLU A 160 18.36 -3.44 -21.35
N ALA A 161 18.94 -4.30 -20.51
CA ALA A 161 18.68 -5.74 -20.53
C ALA A 161 17.20 -6.05 -20.23
N VAL A 162 16.61 -5.43 -19.22
CA VAL A 162 15.18 -5.57 -18.89
C VAL A 162 14.31 -5.08 -20.04
N ARG A 163 14.60 -3.87 -20.56
CA ARG A 163 13.86 -3.26 -21.68
C ARG A 163 13.81 -4.17 -22.91
N TYR A 164 14.87 -4.93 -23.14
CA TYR A 164 14.99 -5.81 -24.30
C TYR A 164 14.73 -7.30 -23.99
N GLY A 165 14.30 -7.64 -22.78
CA GLY A 165 13.98 -9.02 -22.38
C GLY A 165 15.19 -9.97 -22.34
N LEU A 166 16.36 -9.45 -21.93
CA LEU A 166 17.65 -10.14 -21.93
C LEU A 166 18.20 -10.42 -20.53
N CYS A 167 17.33 -10.52 -19.52
CA CYS A 167 17.71 -10.80 -18.12
C CYS A 167 18.36 -12.19 -17.94
N GLU A 168 18.20 -13.10 -18.92
CA GLU A 168 18.82 -14.44 -18.89
C GLU A 168 20.32 -14.44 -19.20
N LEU A 169 20.89 -13.32 -19.63
CA LEU A 169 22.31 -13.23 -19.93
C LEU A 169 23.16 -13.51 -18.66
N PRO A 170 24.20 -14.35 -18.73
CA PRO A 170 25.08 -14.62 -17.58
C PRO A 170 25.70 -13.36 -16.98
N GLU A 171 26.01 -12.38 -17.83
CA GLU A 171 26.57 -11.10 -17.40
C GLU A 171 25.57 -10.24 -16.63
N TYR A 172 24.27 -10.35 -16.95
CA TYR A 172 23.21 -9.69 -16.21
C TYR A 172 23.08 -10.32 -14.82
N LYS A 173 22.96 -11.66 -14.76
CA LYS A 173 22.88 -12.40 -13.49
C LYS A 173 24.06 -12.10 -12.57
N ARG A 174 25.28 -12.14 -13.10
CA ARG A 174 26.49 -11.78 -12.37
C ARG A 174 26.47 -10.35 -11.81
N LEU A 175 25.93 -9.39 -12.58
CA LEU A 175 25.85 -8.00 -12.16
C LEU A 175 24.81 -7.80 -11.04
N VAL A 176 23.67 -8.49 -11.14
CA VAL A 176 22.65 -8.54 -10.08
C VAL A 176 23.24 -9.16 -8.81
N ASP A 177 23.96 -10.27 -8.91
CA ASP A 177 24.62 -10.93 -7.77
C ASP A 177 25.63 -10.01 -7.07
N LEU A 178 26.48 -9.33 -7.85
CA LEU A 178 27.46 -8.37 -7.30
C LEU A 178 26.77 -7.19 -6.61
N ARG A 179 25.66 -6.69 -7.16
CA ARG A 179 24.88 -5.61 -6.54
C ARG A 179 24.25 -6.08 -5.24
N LYS A 180 23.65 -7.28 -5.23
CA LYS A 180 23.11 -7.90 -4.02
C LYS A 180 24.18 -7.98 -2.93
N GLN A 181 25.37 -8.49 -3.26
CA GLN A 181 26.50 -8.56 -2.31
C GLN A 181 26.88 -7.18 -1.76
N LEU A 182 26.99 -6.16 -2.63
CA LEU A 182 27.33 -4.80 -2.21
C LEU A 182 26.26 -4.18 -1.30
N VAL A 183 24.98 -4.39 -1.62
CA VAL A 183 23.86 -3.91 -0.80
C VAL A 183 23.88 -4.56 0.58
N LEU A 184 24.07 -5.89 0.64
CA LEU A 184 24.18 -6.61 1.91
C LEU A 184 25.37 -6.12 2.73
N GLN A 185 26.54 -5.96 2.12
CA GLN A 185 27.71 -5.42 2.80
C GLN A 185 27.45 -4.02 3.39
N ASN A 186 26.82 -3.12 2.63
CA ASN A 186 26.49 -1.78 3.12
C ASN A 186 25.51 -1.82 4.31
N ILE A 187 24.54 -2.72 4.29
CA ILE A 187 23.60 -2.93 5.40
C ILE A 187 24.35 -3.43 6.64
N GLU A 188 25.22 -4.43 6.48
CA GLU A 188 26.01 -5.01 7.58
C GLU A 188 26.96 -3.98 8.20
N GLU A 189 27.65 -3.18 7.38
CA GLU A 189 28.53 -2.11 7.86
C GLU A 189 27.75 -1.03 8.62
N ALA A 190 26.60 -0.60 8.11
CA ALA A 190 25.74 0.37 8.80
C ALA A 190 25.17 -0.19 10.11
N ALA A 191 24.78 -1.47 10.12
CA ALA A 191 24.30 -2.17 11.31
C ALA A 191 25.39 -2.30 12.37
N ALA A 192 26.62 -2.65 11.97
CA ALA A 192 27.76 -2.74 12.88
C ALA A 192 28.08 -1.41 13.58
N ARG A 193 27.89 -0.28 12.87
CA ARG A 193 28.07 1.08 13.43
C ARG A 193 26.89 1.55 14.28
N LYS A 194 25.74 0.87 14.23
CA LYS A 194 24.52 1.22 14.96
C LYS A 194 24.01 2.64 14.63
N GLU A 195 24.21 3.09 13.39
CA GLU A 195 23.76 4.40 12.92
C GLU A 195 22.33 4.30 12.34
N GLN A 196 21.31 4.67 13.13
CA GLN A 196 19.89 4.50 12.76
C GLN A 196 19.54 5.03 11.36
N GLU A 197 19.82 6.30 11.07
CA GLU A 197 19.43 6.92 9.79
C GLU A 197 20.23 6.38 8.60
N ASN A 198 21.51 6.05 8.81
CA ASN A 198 22.33 5.45 7.76
C ASN A 198 21.84 4.02 7.45
N LEU A 199 21.58 3.21 8.47
CA LEU A 199 21.04 1.86 8.31
C LEU A 199 19.68 1.88 7.63
N ARG A 200 18.78 2.80 8.03
CA ARG A 200 17.50 3.03 7.34
C ARG A 200 17.73 3.31 5.86
N ALA A 201 18.62 4.23 5.53
CA ALA A 201 18.89 4.60 4.13
C ALA A 201 19.42 3.40 3.32
N LYS A 202 20.25 2.53 3.90
CA LYS A 202 20.75 1.32 3.24
C LYS A 202 19.68 0.26 3.06
N LEU A 203 18.83 0.05 4.05
CA LEU A 203 17.66 -0.83 3.94
C LEU A 203 16.70 -0.29 2.87
N GLN A 204 16.46 1.02 2.83
CA GLN A 204 15.59 1.64 1.83
C GLN A 204 16.15 1.48 0.40
N GLU A 205 17.44 1.75 0.20
CA GLU A 205 18.11 1.53 -1.09
C GLU A 205 17.97 0.08 -1.57
N ALA A 206 18.01 -0.90 -0.65
CA ALA A 206 17.81 -2.31 -0.97
C ALA A 206 16.36 -2.65 -1.36
N ILE A 207 15.39 -2.12 -0.61
CA ILE A 207 13.95 -2.39 -0.81
C ILE A 207 13.43 -1.75 -2.11
N GLU A 208 13.96 -0.57 -2.45
CA GLU A 208 13.53 0.19 -3.64
C GLU A 208 14.32 -0.17 -4.90
N ASP A 209 15.30 -1.08 -4.82
CA ASP A 209 16.08 -1.51 -5.98
C ASP A 209 15.22 -2.42 -6.89
N PRO A 210 14.90 -2.01 -8.13
CA PRO A 210 14.02 -2.77 -9.01
C PRO A 210 14.63 -4.08 -9.51
N ASP A 211 15.95 -4.24 -9.41
CA ASP A 211 16.66 -5.44 -9.86
C ASP A 211 16.85 -6.46 -8.72
N LEU A 212 16.51 -6.09 -7.48
CA LEU A 212 16.58 -6.96 -6.31
C LEU A 212 15.17 -7.30 -5.84
N GLU A 213 14.80 -8.58 -5.96
CA GLU A 213 13.52 -9.05 -5.44
C GLU A 213 13.56 -9.09 -3.91
N LEU A 214 12.65 -8.34 -3.27
CA LEU A 214 12.61 -8.22 -1.81
C LEU A 214 12.45 -9.57 -1.11
N GLU A 215 11.67 -10.50 -1.67
CA GLU A 215 11.50 -11.86 -1.12
C GLU A 215 12.84 -12.60 -0.99
N HIS A 216 13.67 -12.54 -2.05
CA HIS A 216 15.00 -13.14 -2.01
C HIS A 216 15.97 -12.40 -1.08
N LEU A 217 15.85 -11.08 -0.94
CA LEU A 217 16.66 -10.30 0.01
C LEU A 217 16.32 -10.64 1.46
N ARG A 218 15.04 -10.87 1.78
CA ARG A 218 14.59 -11.22 3.14
C ARG A 218 15.19 -12.52 3.66
N GLU A 219 15.56 -13.45 2.77
CA GLU A 219 16.19 -14.71 3.15
C GLU A 219 17.68 -14.55 3.48
N GLU A 220 18.31 -13.46 3.03
CA GLU A 220 19.76 -13.25 3.20
C GLU A 220 20.13 -12.91 4.65
N PRO A 221 21.16 -13.56 5.22
CA PRO A 221 21.59 -13.32 6.60
C PRO A 221 21.95 -11.86 6.88
N GLY A 222 22.63 -11.18 5.96
CA GLY A 222 23.03 -9.78 6.12
C GLY A 222 21.84 -8.84 6.18
N PHE A 223 20.80 -9.08 5.37
CA PHE A 223 19.57 -8.30 5.39
C PHE A 223 18.78 -8.54 6.69
N ARG A 224 18.58 -9.81 7.08
CA ARG A 224 17.90 -10.18 8.34
C ARG A 224 18.62 -9.62 9.56
N GLY A 225 19.95 -9.69 9.58
CA GLY A 225 20.79 -9.13 10.62
C GLY A 225 20.64 -7.60 10.70
N GLY A 226 20.71 -6.92 9.56
CA GLY A 226 20.51 -5.47 9.48
C GLY A 226 19.11 -5.04 9.94
N LEU A 227 18.06 -5.74 9.50
CA LEU A 227 16.68 -5.45 9.90
C LEU A 227 16.46 -5.65 11.41
N LYS A 228 17.07 -6.70 11.98
CA LYS A 228 17.06 -6.93 13.44
C LYS A 228 17.74 -5.79 14.19
N VAL A 229 18.94 -5.37 13.77
CA VAL A 229 19.63 -4.24 14.39
C VAL A 229 18.83 -2.96 14.25
N TYR A 230 18.18 -2.73 13.11
CA TYR A 230 17.32 -1.57 12.91
C TYR A 230 16.12 -1.57 13.84
N ARG A 231 15.44 -2.72 14.00
CA ARG A 231 14.36 -2.91 14.99
C ARG A 231 14.84 -2.56 16.41
N ASP A 232 16.01 -3.07 16.80
CA ASP A 232 16.58 -2.83 18.13
C ASP A 232 16.90 -1.33 18.34
N LEU A 233 17.43 -0.64 17.32
CA LEU A 233 17.69 0.80 17.37
C LEU A 233 16.42 1.64 17.53
N LEU A 234 15.33 1.22 16.87
CA LEU A 234 14.02 1.84 17.04
C LEU A 234 13.33 1.48 18.36
N SER A 235 13.92 0.56 19.14
CA SER A 235 13.30 0.00 20.36
C SER A 235 11.91 -0.59 20.11
N LEU A 236 11.66 -1.08 18.89
CA LEU A 236 10.37 -1.67 18.52
C LEU A 236 10.17 -3.01 19.23
N PRO A 237 9.04 -3.21 19.94
CA PRO A 237 8.79 -4.47 20.63
C PRO A 237 8.61 -5.67 19.69
N PRO A 238 8.77 -6.92 20.19
CA PRO A 238 8.76 -8.12 19.36
C PRO A 238 7.45 -8.41 18.59
N TYR A 239 6.32 -7.81 18.96
CA TYR A 239 5.03 -8.02 18.27
C TYR A 239 4.87 -7.21 16.97
N PHE A 240 5.81 -6.29 16.69
CA PHE A 240 5.95 -5.68 15.36
C PHE A 240 6.73 -6.64 14.46
N GLU A 241 6.01 -7.26 13.53
CA GLU A 241 6.59 -8.17 12.55
C GLU A 241 7.53 -7.42 11.60
N ASP A 242 8.35 -8.18 10.86
CA ASP A 242 9.33 -7.62 9.92
C ASP A 242 8.67 -6.69 8.88
N GLU A 243 7.42 -6.96 8.48
CA GLU A 243 6.68 -6.13 7.53
C GLU A 243 6.50 -4.69 8.03
N GLN A 244 6.07 -4.51 9.27
CA GLN A 244 5.88 -3.16 9.84
C GLN A 244 7.21 -2.42 10.06
N VAL A 245 8.30 -3.17 10.27
CA VAL A 245 9.65 -2.58 10.31
C VAL A 245 10.05 -2.10 8.91
N LEU A 246 9.81 -2.90 7.86
CA LEU A 246 10.11 -2.52 6.47
C LEU A 246 9.26 -1.35 5.96
N GLU A 247 8.01 -1.26 6.39
CA GLU A 247 7.13 -0.12 6.12
C GLU A 247 7.70 1.18 6.72
N SER A 248 8.24 1.11 7.94
CA SER A 248 8.91 2.27 8.58
C SER A 248 10.16 2.74 7.82
N VAL A 249 10.88 1.81 7.19
CA VAL A 249 12.02 2.11 6.31
C VAL A 249 11.56 2.84 5.05
N SER A 250 10.55 2.32 4.38
CA SER A 250 10.07 2.79 3.06
C SER A 250 9.11 3.99 3.11
N LYS A 251 8.85 4.56 4.30
CA LYS A 251 7.90 5.65 4.54
C LYS A 251 6.48 5.36 4.01
N ARG A 252 6.13 4.09 3.82
CA ARG A 252 4.77 3.68 3.50
C ARG A 252 4.01 3.60 4.81
N HIS A 253 3.12 4.57 5.05
CA HIS A 253 2.26 4.52 6.21
C HIS A 253 1.27 3.36 6.05
N SER A 254 1.36 2.41 6.95
CA SER A 254 0.54 1.22 6.99
C SER A 254 0.20 0.95 8.45
N VAL A 255 -1.08 0.67 8.69
CA VAL A 255 -1.62 0.39 10.02
C VAL A 255 -2.37 -0.92 9.93
N LYS A 256 -1.96 -1.86 10.77
CA LYS A 256 -2.66 -3.14 10.89
C LYS A 256 -3.58 -3.07 12.12
N ARG A 257 -4.84 -3.47 11.94
CA ARG A 257 -5.80 -3.65 13.02
C ARG A 257 -6.16 -5.13 13.08
N GLU A 258 -5.92 -5.75 14.22
CA GLU A 258 -6.17 -7.17 14.43
C GLU A 258 -7.16 -7.34 15.57
N GLU A 259 -8.16 -8.18 15.38
CA GLU A 259 -9.09 -8.52 16.46
C GLU A 259 -8.36 -9.31 17.54
N LEU A 260 -8.58 -8.92 18.78
CA LEU A 260 -8.04 -9.60 19.95
C LEU A 260 -8.88 -10.84 20.26
N LEU A 261 -8.38 -12.00 19.89
CA LEU A 261 -9.09 -13.28 20.05
C LEU A 261 -8.96 -13.89 21.46
N SER A 262 -8.22 -13.25 22.36
CA SER A 262 -8.02 -13.75 23.72
C SER A 262 -9.20 -13.42 24.61
N ASP A 263 -10.04 -14.41 24.93
CA ASP A 263 -11.16 -14.27 25.85
C ASP A 263 -10.73 -13.68 27.21
N ALA A 264 -9.57 -14.10 27.72
CA ALA A 264 -9.02 -13.62 28.98
C ALA A 264 -8.71 -12.12 28.93
N LEU A 265 -8.17 -11.62 27.81
CA LEU A 265 -7.91 -10.18 27.65
C LEU A 265 -9.17 -9.38 27.36
N CYS A 266 -10.10 -9.91 26.55
CA CYS A 266 -11.40 -9.28 26.35
C CYS A 266 -12.14 -9.13 27.69
N GLN A 267 -12.07 -10.14 28.56
CA GLN A 267 -12.56 -10.04 29.93
C GLN A 267 -11.80 -8.99 30.76
N ALA A 268 -10.47 -8.91 30.63
CA ALA A 268 -9.67 -7.88 31.31
C ALA A 268 -10.09 -6.45 30.90
N PHE A 269 -10.39 -6.22 29.62
CA PHE A 269 -10.97 -4.97 29.15
C PHE A 269 -12.34 -4.69 29.74
N GLN A 270 -13.23 -5.69 29.78
CA GLN A 270 -14.53 -5.55 30.41
C GLN A 270 -14.40 -5.17 31.90
N GLU A 271 -13.52 -5.86 32.63
CA GLU A 271 -13.24 -5.56 34.05
C GLU A 271 -12.65 -4.15 34.24
N LEU A 272 -11.74 -3.73 33.36
CA LEU A 272 -11.18 -2.38 33.38
C LEU A 272 -12.29 -1.34 33.13
N MET A 273 -13.15 -1.57 32.13
CA MET A 273 -14.24 -0.65 31.82
C MET A 273 -15.21 -0.54 32.98
N ASP A 274 -15.60 -1.66 33.61
CA ASP A 274 -16.50 -1.68 34.76
C ASP A 274 -15.90 -0.97 35.99
N LYS A 275 -14.62 -1.22 36.30
CA LYS A 275 -13.93 -0.60 37.45
C LYS A 275 -13.76 0.91 37.30
N THR A 276 -13.57 1.38 36.08
CA THR A 276 -13.36 2.81 35.78
C THR A 276 -14.65 3.53 35.40
N TYR A 277 -15.77 2.80 35.33
CA TYR A 277 -17.07 3.37 35.05
C TYR A 277 -17.59 4.14 36.27
N ARG A 278 -17.88 5.42 36.07
CA ARG A 278 -18.49 6.27 37.09
C ARG A 278 -19.77 6.88 36.52
N LYS A 279 -20.88 6.58 37.18
CA LYS A 279 -22.22 6.99 36.78
C LYS A 279 -22.52 8.43 37.24
N VAL A 280 -21.93 9.40 36.55
CA VAL A 280 -22.16 10.83 36.82
C VAL A 280 -22.61 11.55 35.56
N ARG A 281 -23.59 12.46 35.70
CA ARG A 281 -24.04 13.32 34.62
C ARG A 281 -23.19 14.59 34.56
N THR A 282 -22.67 14.93 33.40
CA THR A 282 -22.11 16.26 33.14
C THR A 282 -22.97 17.02 32.12
N LYS A 283 -22.59 18.27 31.83
CA LYS A 283 -23.17 19.08 30.75
C LYS A 283 -22.88 18.52 29.35
N ASP A 284 -21.85 17.69 29.20
CA ASP A 284 -21.41 17.16 27.90
C ASP A 284 -22.23 15.93 27.49
N ARG A 285 -22.80 15.21 28.47
CA ARG A 285 -23.65 14.03 28.24
C ARG A 285 -24.92 14.37 27.47
N ARG A 286 -25.05 13.78 26.28
CA ARG A 286 -26.31 13.72 25.51
C ARG A 286 -27.03 12.40 25.82
N GLY A 287 -28.33 12.46 26.11
CA GLY A 287 -29.17 11.29 26.38
C GLY A 287 -29.10 10.76 27.82
N GLU A 288 -29.55 9.51 27.99
CA GLU A 288 -29.53 8.78 29.26
C GLU A 288 -28.12 8.31 29.63
N ILE A 289 -27.90 8.04 30.91
CA ILE A 289 -26.63 7.50 31.41
C ILE A 289 -26.78 5.99 31.48
N PRO A 290 -25.95 5.21 30.76
CA PRO A 290 -26.04 3.75 30.83
C PRO A 290 -25.83 3.24 32.25
N LYS A 291 -26.35 2.05 32.54
CA LYS A 291 -25.99 1.27 33.72
C LYS A 291 -24.60 0.67 33.59
N ARG A 292 -24.24 0.23 32.38
CA ARG A 292 -22.98 -0.46 32.09
C ARG A 292 -22.55 -0.29 30.63
N LEU A 293 -21.25 -0.43 30.39
CA LEU A 293 -20.65 -0.46 29.05
C LEU A 293 -20.16 -1.89 28.78
N LEU A 294 -20.76 -2.56 27.79
CA LEU A 294 -20.50 -3.97 27.47
C LEU A 294 -19.53 -4.07 26.30
N VAL A 295 -18.29 -4.49 26.56
CA VAL A 295 -17.27 -4.78 25.55
C VAL A 295 -17.78 -5.86 24.59
N LYS A 296 -17.66 -5.60 23.29
CA LYS A 296 -18.09 -6.52 22.23
C LYS A 296 -16.93 -6.97 21.36
N GLU A 297 -16.00 -6.07 21.08
CA GLU A 297 -14.87 -6.31 20.20
C GLU A 297 -13.71 -5.42 20.66
N VAL A 298 -12.49 -5.96 20.61
CA VAL A 298 -11.27 -5.21 20.88
C VAL A 298 -10.33 -5.42 19.71
N LEU A 299 -9.89 -4.32 19.11
CA LEU A 299 -8.90 -4.32 18.05
C LEU A 299 -7.56 -3.82 18.60
N VAL A 300 -6.49 -4.56 18.34
CA VAL A 300 -5.11 -4.10 18.56
C VAL A 300 -4.66 -3.32 17.33
N VAL A 301 -4.17 -2.11 17.56
CA VAL A 301 -3.63 -1.22 16.54
C VAL A 301 -2.11 -1.38 16.51
N LYS A 302 -1.57 -1.72 15.34
CA LYS A 302 -0.14 -1.83 15.08
C LYS A 302 0.25 -0.79 14.03
N ASN A 303 0.63 0.39 14.51
CA ASN A 303 1.15 1.50 13.71
C ASN A 303 2.60 1.76 14.13
N SER A 304 3.57 1.17 13.43
CA SER A 304 5.00 1.24 13.81
C SER A 304 5.53 2.66 13.76
N SER A 305 5.10 3.46 12.77
CA SER A 305 5.54 4.84 12.63
C SER A 305 5.13 5.67 13.84
N ASN A 306 3.86 5.60 14.23
CA ASN A 306 3.36 6.32 15.41
C ASN A 306 3.96 5.77 16.72
N PHE A 307 4.18 4.45 16.82
CA PHE A 307 4.82 3.87 18.01
C PHE A 307 6.27 4.32 18.20
N VAL A 308 7.04 4.48 17.12
CA VAL A 308 8.44 4.96 17.17
C VAL A 308 8.50 6.41 17.66
N GLU A 309 7.64 7.29 17.13
CA GLU A 309 7.57 8.68 17.58
C GLU A 309 7.13 8.75 19.05
N TYR A 310 6.14 7.93 19.44
CA TYR A 310 5.74 7.77 20.84
C TYR A 310 6.89 7.34 21.76
N LEU A 311 7.66 6.31 21.38
CA LEU A 311 8.79 5.84 22.17
C LEU A 311 9.89 6.89 22.30
N ARG A 312 10.18 7.62 21.22
CA ARG A 312 11.16 8.71 21.24
C ARG A 312 10.74 9.76 22.26
N ARG A 313 9.48 10.22 22.19
CA ARG A 313 8.96 11.23 23.10
C ARG A 313 8.88 10.74 24.55
N ARG A 314 8.52 9.47 24.76
CA ARG A 314 8.55 8.79 26.06
C ARG A 314 9.94 8.83 26.69
N GLU A 315 10.98 8.54 25.91
CA GLU A 315 12.38 8.56 26.37
C GLU A 315 12.89 9.98 26.62
N GLU A 316 12.55 10.95 25.78
CA GLU A 316 12.87 12.36 26.03
C GLU A 316 12.30 12.86 27.36
N ILE A 317 11.03 12.55 27.64
CA ILE A 317 10.38 12.91 28.92
C ILE A 317 11.07 12.22 30.09
N ARG A 318 11.46 10.94 29.95
CA ARG A 318 12.22 10.21 30.97
C ARG A 318 13.53 10.92 31.30
N GLN A 319 14.31 11.29 30.29
CA GLN A 319 15.57 12.01 30.46
C GLN A 319 15.35 13.38 31.13
N GLN A 320 14.34 14.13 30.70
CA GLN A 320 13.97 15.42 31.30
C GLN A 320 13.64 15.29 32.79
N LEU A 321 12.93 14.23 33.19
CA LEU A 321 12.61 13.96 34.59
C LEU A 321 13.85 13.60 35.43
N GLU A 322 14.84 12.94 34.84
CA GLU A 322 16.09 12.56 35.52
C GLU A 322 17.05 13.74 35.72
N THR A 323 17.13 14.65 34.75
CA THR A 323 18.02 15.82 34.78
C THR A 323 17.49 16.96 35.65
N ASP A 324 16.18 17.18 35.66
CA ASP A 324 15.56 18.36 36.26
C ASP A 324 15.19 18.16 37.73
N LYS A 325 16.20 17.90 38.57
CA LYS A 325 16.04 17.66 40.02
C LYS A 325 15.57 18.88 40.84
N GLY A 326 15.54 20.08 40.24
CA GLY A 326 15.14 21.34 40.89
C GLY A 326 13.69 21.78 40.66
N VAL A 327 12.91 21.04 39.88
CA VAL A 327 11.51 21.39 39.58
C VAL A 327 10.59 20.76 40.63
N PRO A 328 9.53 21.47 41.10
CA PRO A 328 8.60 20.91 42.09
C PRO A 328 8.07 19.53 41.68
N PRO A 329 7.85 18.64 42.66
CA PRO A 329 7.36 17.30 42.38
C PRO A 329 6.01 17.36 41.65
N SER A 330 5.87 16.51 40.63
CA SER A 330 4.61 16.23 39.96
C SER A 330 3.58 15.74 40.98
N VAL A 331 2.29 15.94 40.70
CA VAL A 331 1.27 15.16 41.39
C VAL A 331 1.52 13.68 41.16
N VAL A 332 1.46 12.92 42.25
CA VAL A 332 1.73 11.49 42.29
C VAL A 332 0.43 10.76 42.05
N VAL A 333 0.22 10.33 40.80
CA VAL A 333 -0.94 9.53 40.40
C VAL A 333 -0.59 8.06 40.16
N ASN A 334 0.66 7.66 40.44
CA ASN A 334 1.15 6.29 40.29
C ASN A 334 1.14 5.48 41.60
N ASP A 335 0.85 6.10 42.75
CA ASP A 335 0.72 5.41 44.02
C ASP A 335 -0.66 4.76 44.15
N LEU A 336 -0.72 3.43 44.02
CA LEU A 336 -1.95 2.62 44.13
C LEU A 336 -2.66 2.75 45.48
N ASN A 337 -1.93 3.11 46.55
CA ASN A 337 -2.51 3.32 47.88
C ASN A 337 -2.96 4.77 48.09
N GLY A 338 -2.59 5.67 47.17
CA GLY A 338 -2.93 7.07 47.21
C GLY A 338 -4.37 7.31 46.75
N THR A 339 -5.03 8.30 47.37
CA THR A 339 -6.39 8.74 46.98
C THR A 339 -6.44 9.39 45.60
N GLN A 340 -5.28 9.72 45.02
CA GLN A 340 -5.14 10.31 43.69
C GLN A 340 -4.63 9.32 42.63
N ALA A 341 -4.51 8.02 42.95
CA ALA A 341 -4.09 6.98 42.01
C ALA A 341 -4.87 7.08 40.69
N CYS A 342 -4.19 6.91 39.56
CA CYS A 342 -4.83 6.81 38.27
C CYS A 342 -5.72 5.56 38.24
N LYS A 343 -7.01 5.72 37.94
CA LYS A 343 -7.99 4.62 38.08
C LYS A 343 -7.71 3.44 37.15
N THR A 344 -6.99 3.65 36.06
CA THR A 344 -6.60 2.60 35.12
C THR A 344 -5.40 1.76 35.61
N LEU A 345 -4.75 2.16 36.70
CA LEU A 345 -3.76 1.33 37.41
C LEU A 345 -4.42 0.28 38.32
N ALA A 346 -5.73 0.40 38.58
CA ALA A 346 -6.40 -0.48 39.53
C ALA A 346 -6.17 -1.96 39.20
N ASN A 347 -5.92 -2.75 40.25
CA ASN A 347 -5.84 -4.20 40.13
C ASN A 347 -7.17 -4.75 39.60
N LEU A 348 -7.12 -5.64 38.62
CA LEU A 348 -8.25 -6.43 38.15
C LEU A 348 -8.69 -7.46 39.20
N ALA A 349 -9.75 -8.24 38.93
CA ALA A 349 -10.32 -9.16 39.91
C ALA A 349 -9.31 -10.19 40.47
N ARG A 350 -8.26 -10.53 39.71
CA ARG A 350 -7.18 -11.45 40.12
C ARG A 350 -6.02 -10.77 40.87
N GLY A 351 -6.15 -9.51 41.26
CA GLY A 351 -5.12 -8.78 42.00
C GLY A 351 -3.95 -8.29 41.14
N GLN A 352 -4.02 -8.44 39.82
CA GLN A 352 -2.99 -8.00 38.87
C GLN A 352 -3.39 -6.66 38.22
N PRO A 353 -2.48 -5.70 38.06
CA PRO A 353 -2.75 -4.49 37.29
C PRO A 353 -3.12 -4.81 35.84
N PHE A 354 -4.04 -4.06 35.23
CA PHE A 354 -4.47 -4.29 33.84
C PHE A 354 -3.29 -4.38 32.86
N HIS A 355 -2.32 -3.49 33.00
CA HIS A 355 -1.12 -3.45 32.15
C HIS A 355 -0.14 -4.63 32.34
N SER A 356 -0.40 -5.54 33.29
CA SER A 356 0.42 -6.74 33.52
C SER A 356 -0.19 -8.03 32.94
N VAL A 357 -1.42 -7.95 32.42
CA VAL A 357 -2.17 -9.10 31.89
C VAL A 357 -1.71 -9.49 30.48
N TRP A 358 -0.97 -8.62 29.80
CA TRP A 358 -0.58 -8.74 28.39
C TRP A 358 0.52 -9.77 28.08
N ARG A 359 1.13 -10.38 29.11
CA ARG A 359 2.41 -11.11 29.04
C ARG A 359 2.44 -12.27 28.05
N ASP A 360 1.33 -12.98 27.89
CA ASP A 360 1.26 -14.21 27.10
C ASP A 360 0.33 -14.09 25.90
N ALA A 361 -0.24 -12.91 25.66
CA ALA A 361 -1.19 -12.71 24.59
C ALA A 361 -0.48 -12.35 23.29
N GLN A 362 -0.71 -13.16 22.27
CA GLN A 362 -0.26 -12.85 20.92
C GLN A 362 -0.91 -11.55 20.43
N GLY A 363 -0.10 -10.69 19.82
CA GLY A 363 -0.56 -9.45 19.20
C GLY A 363 -0.53 -8.20 20.09
N VAL A 364 -0.05 -8.28 21.34
CA VAL A 364 0.07 -7.11 22.24
C VAL A 364 1.51 -6.86 22.66
N SER A 365 1.82 -5.61 23.00
CA SER A 365 3.11 -5.20 23.55
C SER A 365 3.44 -5.85 24.89
N ALA A 366 4.56 -6.59 24.91
CA ALA A 366 5.21 -7.02 26.13
C ALA A 366 6.02 -5.90 26.81
N ASP A 367 6.17 -4.72 26.17
CA ASP A 367 6.78 -3.56 26.80
C ASP A 367 5.82 -3.01 27.89
N PRO A 368 6.20 -3.08 29.18
CA PRO A 368 5.35 -2.57 30.24
C PRO A 368 5.27 -1.05 30.20
N ILE A 369 4.15 -0.50 30.68
CA ILE A 369 4.09 0.93 30.98
C ILE A 369 5.07 1.25 32.11
N ASP A 370 5.71 2.42 32.04
CA ASP A 370 6.63 2.92 33.05
C ASP A 370 5.92 3.94 33.95
N THR A 371 5.41 3.46 35.08
CA THR A 371 4.69 4.31 36.03
C THR A 371 5.59 5.37 36.68
N LYS A 372 6.93 5.25 36.61
CA LYS A 372 7.85 6.26 37.18
C LYS A 372 7.84 7.56 36.39
N ILE A 373 7.48 7.49 35.10
CA ILE A 373 7.32 8.66 34.22
C ILE A 373 5.85 9.02 34.00
N ASN A 374 4.96 8.52 34.83
CA ASN A 374 3.50 8.67 34.70
C ASN A 374 2.97 8.21 33.33
N GLU A 375 3.45 7.07 32.84
CA GLU A 375 2.89 6.39 31.67
C GLU A 375 1.69 5.54 32.10
N PHE A 376 0.53 5.76 31.48
CA PHE A 376 -0.70 5.01 31.78
C PHE A 376 -1.49 4.66 30.53
N TYR A 377 -2.33 3.62 30.63
CA TYR A 377 -3.44 3.47 29.71
C TYR A 377 -4.55 4.44 30.08
N LEU A 378 -5.02 5.25 29.14
CA LEU A 378 -6.14 6.18 29.33
C LEU A 378 -7.14 6.06 28.17
N PHE A 379 -8.37 6.46 28.43
CA PHE A 379 -9.46 6.41 27.47
C PHE A 379 -9.58 7.71 26.68
N HIS A 380 -9.86 7.58 25.38
CA HIS A 380 -10.27 8.68 24.52
C HIS A 380 -11.54 8.30 23.76
N GLY A 381 -12.67 8.92 24.15
CA GLY A 381 -13.95 8.69 23.49
C GLY A 381 -14.09 9.50 22.21
N THR A 382 -14.54 8.86 21.13
CA THR A 382 -14.63 9.48 19.82
C THR A 382 -15.66 8.79 18.91
N GLY A 383 -15.85 9.30 17.69
CA GLY A 383 -16.69 8.65 16.67
C GLY A 383 -15.92 7.58 15.87
N PRO A 384 -16.63 6.67 15.17
CA PRO A 384 -16.04 5.63 14.32
C PRO A 384 -15.00 6.14 13.33
N GLU A 385 -15.33 7.19 12.57
CA GLU A 385 -14.44 7.73 11.54
C GLU A 385 -13.18 8.36 12.16
N ALA A 386 -13.34 9.02 13.31
CA ALA A 386 -12.23 9.62 14.03
C ALA A 386 -11.34 8.56 14.70
N ALA A 387 -11.89 7.48 15.24
CA ALA A 387 -11.12 6.35 15.76
C ALA A 387 -10.23 5.72 14.67
N THR A 388 -10.78 5.53 13.46
CA THR A 388 -10.03 5.07 12.30
C THR A 388 -8.94 6.06 11.92
N ALA A 389 -9.28 7.34 11.73
CA ALA A 389 -8.32 8.36 11.31
C ALA A 389 -7.16 8.55 12.31
N ILE A 390 -7.45 8.56 13.61
CA ILE A 390 -6.43 8.68 14.67
C ILE A 390 -5.48 7.48 14.65
N THR A 391 -6.02 6.26 14.50
CA THR A 391 -5.19 5.05 14.51
C THR A 391 -4.37 4.87 13.23
N GLU A 392 -4.84 5.37 12.10
CA GLU A 392 -4.15 5.36 10.80
C GLU A 392 -2.99 6.37 10.71
N GLY A 393 -3.22 7.58 11.20
CA GLY A 393 -2.23 8.63 11.23
C GLY A 393 -1.70 8.81 12.64
N ASP A 394 -2.23 9.84 13.29
CA ASP A 394 -1.98 10.19 14.69
C ASP A 394 -3.09 11.15 15.17
N PHE A 395 -3.07 11.53 16.44
CA PHE A 395 -3.87 12.63 16.95
C PHE A 395 -3.52 13.94 16.25
N ARG A 396 -4.53 14.57 15.66
CA ARG A 396 -4.40 15.81 14.90
C ARG A 396 -4.58 17.03 15.79
N MET A 397 -3.47 17.65 16.18
CA MET A 397 -3.46 18.85 17.05
C MET A 397 -4.21 20.04 16.43
N ASP A 398 -4.26 20.15 15.11
CA ASP A 398 -5.02 21.17 14.39
C ASP A 398 -6.55 21.01 14.54
N LEU A 399 -7.01 19.81 14.89
CA LEU A 399 -8.42 19.52 15.18
C LEU A 399 -8.75 19.62 16.69
N ALA A 400 -7.77 19.89 17.55
CA ALA A 400 -7.98 19.98 19.00
C ALA A 400 -8.99 21.09 19.36
N GLY A 401 -10.06 20.71 20.07
CA GLY A 401 -11.15 21.60 20.46
C GLY A 401 -12.26 21.79 19.42
N SER A 402 -12.23 21.09 18.28
CA SER A 402 -13.26 21.16 17.24
C SER A 402 -14.59 20.50 17.63
N ASN A 403 -14.54 19.45 18.45
CA ASN A 403 -15.72 18.63 18.80
C ASN A 403 -16.35 18.97 20.15
N ALA A 404 -15.59 19.51 21.10
CA ALA A 404 -16.06 19.82 22.46
C ALA A 404 -15.04 20.66 23.25
N GLY A 405 -15.49 21.19 24.39
CA GLY A 405 -14.88 22.30 25.13
C GLY A 405 -13.37 22.20 25.41
N THR A 406 -12.70 23.35 25.37
CA THR A 406 -11.25 23.51 25.54
C THR A 406 -10.88 24.07 26.91
N LEU A 407 -11.55 23.62 27.99
CA LEU A 407 -11.42 24.21 29.33
C LEU A 407 -9.95 24.30 29.79
N TYR A 408 -9.18 23.25 29.51
CA TYR A 408 -7.76 23.15 29.85
C TYR A 408 -6.83 23.46 28.68
N GLY A 409 -7.38 23.94 27.55
CA GLY A 409 -6.63 24.30 26.34
C GLY A 409 -6.95 23.43 25.15
N ARG A 410 -6.34 23.76 24.01
CA ARG A 410 -6.40 22.96 22.78
C ARG A 410 -5.32 21.90 22.85
N GLY A 411 -5.69 20.74 23.39
CA GLY A 411 -4.84 19.56 23.48
C GLY A 411 -5.64 18.29 23.23
N ILE A 412 -5.01 17.16 23.45
CA ILE A 412 -5.63 15.83 23.35
C ILE A 412 -6.11 15.46 24.75
N TYR A 413 -7.42 15.25 24.88
CA TYR A 413 -8.07 14.98 26.16
C TYR A 413 -8.22 13.48 26.36
N PHE A 414 -7.75 13.02 27.50
CA PHE A 414 -7.88 11.65 27.96
C PHE A 414 -8.64 11.62 29.29
N SER A 415 -9.21 10.46 29.61
CA SER A 415 -9.78 10.21 30.92
C SER A 415 -9.40 8.84 31.45
N GLU A 416 -9.23 8.77 32.76
CA GLU A 416 -9.14 7.52 33.50
C GLU A 416 -10.52 6.85 33.73
N SER A 417 -11.62 7.52 33.34
CA SER A 417 -12.98 7.00 33.45
C SER A 417 -13.61 6.74 32.08
N THR A 418 -14.12 5.53 31.90
CA THR A 418 -14.92 5.18 30.73
C THR A 418 -16.22 5.97 30.64
N GLY A 419 -16.82 6.33 31.79
CA GLY A 419 -18.05 7.12 31.84
C GLY A 419 -17.87 8.54 31.26
N LYS A 420 -16.69 9.15 31.45
CA LYS A 420 -16.35 10.44 30.83
C LYS A 420 -16.13 10.29 29.34
N SER A 421 -15.31 9.32 28.92
CA SER A 421 -15.02 9.08 27.51
C SER A 421 -16.28 8.74 26.70
N ASP A 422 -17.19 7.95 27.27
CA ASP A 422 -18.46 7.61 26.65
C ASP A 422 -19.37 8.83 26.38
N GLU A 423 -19.16 9.99 27.02
CA GLU A 423 -19.86 11.24 26.66
C GLU A 423 -19.52 11.73 25.25
N TYR A 424 -18.37 11.32 24.73
CA TYR A 424 -17.84 11.73 23.43
C TYR A 424 -17.93 10.62 22.38
N SER A 425 -18.15 9.36 22.82
CA SER A 425 -18.31 8.23 21.92
C SER A 425 -19.63 8.29 21.14
N ARG A 426 -19.54 8.08 19.83
CA ARG A 426 -20.69 8.01 18.92
C ARG A 426 -20.87 6.59 18.41
N GLN A 427 -22.12 6.15 18.30
CA GLN A 427 -22.45 4.82 17.79
C GLN A 427 -22.19 4.72 16.28
N ASP A 428 -21.72 3.58 15.83
CA ASP A 428 -21.71 3.17 14.42
C ASP A 428 -23.07 2.59 13.99
N SER A 429 -23.15 2.11 12.75
CA SER A 429 -24.34 1.45 12.19
C SER A 429 -24.71 0.13 12.87
N ARG A 430 -23.79 -0.49 13.61
CA ARG A 430 -24.03 -1.71 14.42
C ARG A 430 -24.61 -1.36 15.79
N GLY A 431 -24.69 -0.07 16.14
CA GLY A 431 -25.07 0.40 17.47
C GLY A 431 -23.92 0.34 18.49
N LEU A 432 -22.69 0.13 18.04
CA LEU A 432 -21.50 0.04 18.90
C LEU A 432 -20.78 1.38 18.97
N CYS A 433 -20.30 1.73 20.15
CA CYS A 433 -19.46 2.89 20.40
C CYS A 433 -17.98 2.49 20.40
N PRO A 434 -17.08 3.23 19.73
CA PRO A 434 -15.65 3.06 19.92
C PRO A 434 -15.17 3.92 21.10
N VAL A 435 -14.21 3.39 21.85
CA VAL A 435 -13.31 4.15 22.73
C VAL A 435 -11.89 3.70 22.45
N LEU A 436 -10.97 4.65 22.28
CA LEU A 436 -9.55 4.34 22.16
C LEU A 436 -8.99 4.12 23.57
N VAL A 437 -8.16 3.09 23.72
CA VAL A 437 -7.33 2.88 24.92
C VAL A 437 -5.90 3.14 24.52
N CYS A 438 -5.37 4.26 24.99
CA CYS A 438 -4.09 4.80 24.53
C CYS A 438 -3.04 4.65 25.63
N ARG A 439 -1.80 4.32 25.28
CA ARG A 439 -0.66 4.59 26.15
C ARG A 439 -0.40 6.09 26.13
N VAL A 440 -0.29 6.71 27.29
CA VAL A 440 -0.09 8.16 27.41
C VAL A 440 1.03 8.43 28.41
N THR A 441 2.07 9.10 27.98
CA THR A 441 3.20 9.52 28.82
C THR A 441 2.94 10.93 29.35
N LEU A 442 2.52 11.03 30.60
CA LEU A 442 2.13 12.31 31.21
C LEU A 442 3.31 13.10 31.79
N GLY A 443 4.43 12.44 32.07
CA GLY A 443 5.62 13.07 32.64
C GLY A 443 5.32 13.85 33.92
N ARG A 444 5.87 15.06 34.01
CA ARG A 444 5.54 16.04 35.05
C ARG A 444 4.15 16.66 34.81
N ILE A 445 3.19 16.32 35.67
CA ILE A 445 1.79 16.72 35.59
C ILE A 445 1.58 18.08 36.28
N LEU A 446 0.98 19.03 35.57
CA LEU A 446 0.45 20.27 36.13
C LEU A 446 -0.97 20.05 36.64
N TYR A 447 -1.15 20.09 37.95
CA TYR A 447 -2.46 19.90 38.59
C TYR A 447 -3.25 21.20 38.67
N THR A 448 -4.55 21.12 38.41
CA THR A 448 -5.48 22.22 38.65
C THR A 448 -6.84 21.69 39.09
N ASP A 449 -7.36 22.23 40.18
CA ASP A 449 -8.73 22.08 40.66
C ASP A 449 -9.49 23.41 40.60
N GLU A 450 -9.00 24.37 39.81
CA GLU A 450 -9.65 25.66 39.63
C GLU A 450 -10.95 25.50 38.83
N GLU A 451 -11.98 26.25 39.21
CA GLU A 451 -13.24 26.22 38.47
C GLU A 451 -13.11 26.82 37.06
N TYR A 452 -12.27 27.87 36.94
CA TYR A 452 -11.99 28.64 35.73
C TYR A 452 -10.47 28.84 35.58
N PRO A 453 -9.72 27.80 35.18
CA PRO A 453 -8.27 27.89 35.09
C PRO A 453 -7.81 28.86 34.00
N ASP A 454 -6.64 29.49 34.18
CA ASP A 454 -5.98 30.24 33.10
C ASP A 454 -5.46 29.27 32.04
N THR A 455 -6.29 29.04 31.03
CA THR A 455 -5.99 28.16 29.90
C THR A 455 -4.67 28.50 29.20
N ARG A 456 -4.33 29.79 29.06
CA ARG A 456 -3.09 30.19 28.37
C ARG A 456 -1.87 29.84 29.20
N GLN A 457 -1.96 30.03 30.51
CA GLN A 457 -0.89 29.65 31.43
C GLN A 457 -0.69 28.13 31.45
N LEU A 458 -1.78 27.35 31.50
CA LEU A 458 -1.72 25.88 31.44
C LEU A 458 -0.96 25.40 30.20
N VAL A 459 -1.42 25.81 29.01
CA VAL A 459 -0.79 25.44 27.73
C VAL A 459 0.67 25.90 27.68
N ARG A 460 0.96 27.14 28.08
CA ARG A 460 2.33 27.67 28.08
C ARG A 460 3.25 26.87 29.00
N SER A 461 2.75 26.39 30.13
CA SER A 461 3.53 25.61 31.10
C SER A 461 3.91 24.24 30.55
N CYS A 462 3.13 23.68 29.62
CA CYS A 462 3.42 22.42 28.96
C CYS A 462 4.25 22.56 27.68
N VAL A 463 3.97 23.59 26.86
CA VAL A 463 4.65 23.77 25.56
C VAL A 463 6.00 24.48 25.71
N ALA A 464 6.11 25.43 26.64
CA ALA A 464 7.30 26.26 26.84
C ALA A 464 7.85 26.19 28.27
N GLY A 465 7.20 25.44 29.15
CA GLY A 465 7.57 25.33 30.56
C GLY A 465 8.06 23.93 30.91
N ASN A 466 8.17 23.68 32.22
CA ASN A 466 8.77 22.44 32.74
C ASN A 466 7.75 21.31 32.94
N THR A 467 6.50 21.46 32.53
CA THR A 467 5.48 20.40 32.68
C THR A 467 5.20 19.74 31.34
N HIS A 468 4.60 18.57 31.33
CA HIS A 468 4.37 17.80 30.09
C HIS A 468 2.88 17.51 29.86
N SER A 469 2.06 17.66 30.89
CA SER A 469 0.61 17.42 30.82
C SER A 469 -0.13 18.21 31.89
N VAL A 470 -1.45 18.27 31.76
CA VAL A 470 -2.35 18.87 32.75
C VAL A 470 -3.29 17.80 33.30
N LEU A 471 -3.51 17.81 34.62
CA LEU A 471 -4.60 17.08 35.28
C LEU A 471 -5.63 18.09 35.78
N GLY A 472 -6.80 18.06 35.18
CA GLY A 472 -7.97 18.83 35.61
C GLY A 472 -8.82 18.03 36.58
N ASP A 473 -8.85 18.42 37.86
CA ASP A 473 -9.50 17.67 38.94
C ASP A 473 -10.92 18.18 39.24
N ARG A 474 -11.85 18.00 38.27
CA ARG A 474 -13.27 18.31 38.51
C ARG A 474 -13.97 17.27 39.38
N GLU A 475 -13.30 16.18 39.71
CA GLU A 475 -13.79 15.26 40.73
C GLU A 475 -13.75 15.93 42.10
N LYS A 476 -12.65 16.60 42.46
CA LYS A 476 -12.54 17.33 43.73
C LYS A 476 -13.54 18.48 43.87
N ILE A 477 -13.69 19.32 42.84
CA ILE A 477 -14.52 20.54 42.94
C ILE A 477 -15.98 20.37 42.54
N ARG A 478 -16.31 19.37 41.71
CA ARG A 478 -17.66 19.17 41.15
C ARG A 478 -18.18 17.75 41.29
N ASN A 479 -17.43 16.85 41.91
CA ASN A 479 -17.75 15.42 42.05
C ASN A 479 -17.97 14.70 40.70
N THR A 480 -17.35 15.22 39.64
CA THR A 480 -17.46 14.68 38.27
C THR A 480 -16.29 13.77 37.91
N PHE A 481 -15.43 14.19 36.98
CA PHE A 481 -14.34 13.38 36.43
C PHE A 481 -13.02 14.14 36.44
N ARG A 482 -11.91 13.41 36.53
CA ARG A 482 -10.59 13.93 36.20
C ARG A 482 -10.33 13.77 34.70
N GLU A 483 -9.73 14.79 34.11
CA GLU A 483 -9.33 14.81 32.71
C GLU A 483 -7.82 15.05 32.64
N LEU A 484 -7.14 14.33 31.75
CA LEU A 484 -5.70 14.41 31.54
C LEU A 484 -5.42 14.89 30.12
N ILE A 485 -4.63 15.95 29.98
CA ILE A 485 -4.45 16.65 28.71
C ILE A 485 -2.97 16.68 28.37
N VAL A 486 -2.65 16.27 27.15
CA VAL A 486 -1.33 16.44 26.53
C VAL A 486 -1.42 17.41 25.35
N PHE A 487 -0.32 18.08 25.03
CA PHE A 487 -0.25 19.10 23.99
C PHE A 487 0.68 18.73 22.83
N ASP A 488 1.04 17.46 22.78
CA ASP A 488 1.95 16.85 21.81
C ASP A 488 1.38 15.47 21.48
N SER A 489 1.21 15.17 20.19
CA SER A 489 0.60 13.92 19.74
C SER A 489 1.51 12.73 20.04
N ASP A 490 2.83 12.93 20.00
CA ASP A 490 3.82 11.89 20.28
C ASP A 490 3.84 11.49 21.78
N GLN A 491 3.09 12.17 22.65
CA GLN A 491 2.89 11.71 24.03
C GLN A 491 1.87 10.57 24.16
N ALA A 492 1.16 10.21 23.08
CA ALA A 492 0.11 9.20 23.11
C ALA A 492 0.20 8.22 21.94
N TYR A 493 0.02 6.93 22.24
CA TYR A 493 -0.12 5.87 21.23
C TYR A 493 -1.48 5.17 21.38
N PRO A 494 -2.38 5.25 20.37
CA PRO A 494 -3.68 4.59 20.40
C PRO A 494 -3.52 3.08 20.11
N GLU A 495 -3.17 2.31 21.15
CA GLU A 495 -2.87 0.87 21.03
C GLU A 495 -4.11 -0.01 20.81
N PHE A 496 -5.29 0.41 21.30
CA PHE A 496 -6.51 -0.38 21.13
C PHE A 496 -7.72 0.45 20.74
N ILE A 497 -8.61 -0.17 19.96
CA ILE A 497 -10.00 0.27 19.78
C ILE A 497 -10.91 -0.72 20.49
N VAL A 498 -11.63 -0.26 21.51
CA VAL A 498 -12.63 -1.07 22.20
C VAL A 498 -14.02 -0.65 21.71
N TRP A 499 -14.72 -1.58 21.07
CA TRP A 499 -16.11 -1.43 20.67
C TRP A 499 -17.02 -1.99 21.74
N TYR A 500 -17.96 -1.17 22.21
CA TYR A 500 -18.88 -1.54 23.27
C TYR A 500 -20.33 -1.13 22.98
N ALA A 501 -21.27 -1.84 23.59
CA ALA A 501 -22.68 -1.48 23.63
C ALA A 501 -23.03 -0.83 24.97
N ARG A 502 -24.01 0.10 24.97
CA ARG A 502 -24.56 0.71 26.17
C ARG A 502 -25.72 -0.15 26.70
N GLU A 503 -25.68 -0.51 27.98
CA GLU A 503 -26.79 -1.16 28.70
C GLU A 503 -27.48 -0.10 29.57
N PHE A 504 -28.78 0.15 29.37
CA PHE A 504 -29.54 1.22 30.03
C PHE A 504 -30.43 0.75 31.19
#